data_AF-A0A945LBB5-F1
#
_entry.id   AF-A0A945LBB5-F1
#
_cell.length_a   1.000
_cell.length_b   1.000
_cell.length_c   1.000
_cell.angle_alpha   90.00
_cell.angle_beta   90.00
_cell.angle_gamma   90.00
#
_symmetry.space_group_name_H-M   'P 1'
#
loop_
_entity.id
_entity.type
_entity.pdbx_description
1 polymer ?
#
loop_
_entity_poly.entity_id
_entity_poly.type
_entity_poly.pdbx_seq_one_letter_code
_entity_poly.pdbx_strand_id
1 'polypeptide(L)'
;PSTIVDPIYGYNPISETEDSFLQEGNIAVMAVDNLPCELPKDASEDFGNEMLEKILPSLIMSDDEQIIENATICKNGDLTPNFEYLRNYVNGN
;
A
#
# COMPACT_ATOMS: atom_id res chain seq x y z
N PRO A 1 -11.40 -14.42 0.27
CA PRO A 1 -10.45 -13.38 0.76
C PRO A 1 -10.41 -13.33 2.29
N SER A 2 -9.22 -13.49 2.87
CA SER A 2 -8.98 -13.35 4.32
C SER A 2 -9.34 -11.95 4.81
N THR A 3 -9.94 -11.88 5.99
CA THR A 3 -10.26 -10.61 6.66
C THR A 3 -9.41 -10.48 7.91
N ILE A 4 -9.39 -9.32 8.56
CA ILE A 4 -8.71 -9.16 9.86
C ILE A 4 -9.26 -10.17 10.91
N VAL A 5 -10.55 -10.49 10.83
CA VAL A 5 -11.23 -11.38 11.78
C VAL A 5 -10.93 -12.85 11.52
N ASP A 6 -10.82 -13.22 10.24
CA ASP A 6 -10.44 -14.55 9.79
C ASP A 6 -9.21 -14.44 8.86
N PRO A 7 -8.01 -14.27 9.45
CA PRO A 7 -6.82 -13.86 8.71
C PRO A 7 -6.19 -14.99 7.90
N ILE A 8 -6.56 -16.24 8.19
CA ILE A 8 -5.93 -17.43 7.60
C ILE A 8 -7.00 -18.30 6.96
N TYR A 9 -6.82 -18.64 5.69
CA TYR A 9 -7.56 -19.69 5.00
C TYR A 9 -6.61 -20.76 4.47
N GLY A 10 -7.12 -21.96 4.23
CA GLY A 10 -6.37 -23.03 3.59
C GLY A 10 -6.57 -23.00 2.09
N TYR A 11 -5.51 -23.23 1.32
CA TYR A 11 -5.56 -23.48 -0.10
C TYR A 11 -5.27 -24.96 -0.36
N ASN A 12 -6.22 -25.66 -0.99
CA ASN A 12 -6.01 -27.04 -1.42
C ASN A 12 -5.38 -27.03 -2.82
N PRO A 13 -4.12 -27.47 -2.99
CA PRO A 13 -3.43 -27.41 -4.27
C PRO A 13 -3.91 -28.45 -5.29
N ILE A 14 -4.71 -29.43 -4.88
CA ILE A 14 -5.25 -30.47 -5.76
C ILE A 14 -6.59 -30.01 -6.37
N SER A 15 -7.48 -29.46 -5.55
CA SER A 15 -8.78 -28.95 -6.01
C SER A 15 -8.74 -27.49 -6.47
N GLU A 16 -7.66 -26.76 -6.16
CA GLU A 16 -7.49 -25.33 -6.41
C GLU A 16 -8.58 -24.47 -5.74
N THR A 17 -9.06 -24.90 -4.57
CA THR A 17 -10.13 -24.23 -3.82
C THR A 17 -9.70 -23.83 -2.41
N GLU A 18 -10.38 -22.83 -1.85
CA GLU A 18 -10.28 -22.50 -0.43
C GLU A 18 -10.89 -23.62 0.43
N ASP A 19 -10.22 -23.97 1.52
CA ASP A 19 -10.60 -25.01 2.48
C ASP A 19 -9.98 -24.68 3.86
N SER A 20 -10.15 -25.54 4.87
CA SER A 20 -9.55 -25.35 6.20
C SER A 20 -8.02 -25.37 6.13
N PHE A 21 -7.36 -24.40 6.78
CA PHE A 21 -5.90 -24.35 6.90
C PHE A 21 -5.34 -25.40 7.87
N LEU A 22 -6.20 -26.06 8.67
CA LEU A 22 -5.83 -27.12 9.59
C LEU A 22 -5.80 -28.51 8.93
N GLN A 23 -6.29 -28.63 7.70
CA GLN A 23 -6.33 -29.89 7.00
C GLN A 23 -4.96 -30.26 6.43
N GLU A 24 -4.55 -31.50 6.64
CA GLU A 24 -3.27 -32.02 6.16
C GLU A 24 -3.20 -31.96 4.63
N GLY A 25 -2.11 -31.40 4.10
CA GLY A 25 -1.91 -31.18 2.66
C GLY A 25 -2.43 -29.85 2.12
N ASN A 26 -3.20 -29.07 2.89
CA ASN A 26 -3.58 -27.71 2.53
C ASN A 26 -2.47 -26.72 2.90
N ILE A 27 -2.32 -25.65 2.10
CA ILE A 27 -1.38 -24.55 2.34
C ILE A 27 -2.09 -23.45 3.13
N ALA A 28 -1.60 -23.11 4.32
CA ALA A 28 -2.14 -21.98 5.08
C ALA A 28 -1.73 -20.65 4.42
N VAL A 29 -2.70 -19.81 4.08
CA VAL A 29 -2.50 -18.49 3.45
C VAL A 29 -3.03 -17.41 4.39
N MET A 30 -2.17 -16.44 4.72
CA MET A 30 -2.54 -15.21 5.40
C MET A 30 -2.36 -14.03 4.44
N ALA A 31 -3.47 -13.54 3.89
CA ALA A 31 -3.50 -12.43 2.94
C ALA A 31 -4.41 -11.31 3.49
N VAL A 32 -4.00 -10.72 4.62
CA VAL A 32 -4.71 -9.60 5.24
C VAL A 32 -4.11 -8.30 4.71
N ASP A 33 -4.94 -7.50 4.03
CA ASP A 33 -4.51 -6.37 3.20
C ASP A 33 -4.09 -5.12 4.01
N ASN A 34 -4.18 -5.14 5.35
CA ASN A 34 -3.96 -3.95 6.19
C ASN A 34 -3.12 -4.19 7.48
N LEU A 35 -2.19 -5.14 7.45
CA LEU A 35 -1.29 -5.43 8.58
C LEU A 35 -0.60 -4.22 9.27
N PRO A 36 -0.25 -3.10 8.59
CA PRO A 36 0.31 -1.93 9.27
C PRO A 36 -0.62 -1.34 10.35
N CYS A 37 -1.93 -1.60 10.26
CA CYS A 37 -2.91 -1.12 11.24
C CYS A 37 -3.04 -2.02 12.49
N GLU A 38 -2.31 -3.14 12.58
CA GLU A 38 -2.31 -3.97 13.79
C GLU A 38 -1.45 -3.39 14.92
N LEU A 39 -0.48 -2.52 14.58
CA LEU A 39 0.29 -1.69 15.52
C LEU A 39 0.16 -0.21 15.13
N PRO A 40 -1.05 0.37 15.25
CA PRO A 40 -1.35 1.69 14.67
C PRO A 40 -0.54 2.82 15.30
N LYS A 41 -0.13 2.65 16.56
CA LYS A 41 0.70 3.63 17.26
C LYS A 41 2.12 3.67 16.68
N ASP A 42 2.78 2.53 16.64
CA ASP A 42 4.17 2.43 16.18
C ASP A 42 4.29 2.85 14.71
N ALA A 43 3.36 2.38 13.86
CA ALA A 43 3.31 2.78 12.45
C ALA A 43 3.10 4.30 12.27
N SER A 44 2.30 4.94 13.13
CA SER A 44 2.09 6.39 13.07
C SER A 44 3.31 7.18 13.54
N GLU A 45 3.98 6.71 14.60
CA GLU A 45 5.22 7.32 15.09
C GLU A 45 6.33 7.22 14.05
N ASP A 46 6.54 6.04 13.47
CA ASP A 46 7.56 5.82 12.43
C ASP A 46 7.29 6.66 11.17
N PHE A 47 6.05 6.64 10.66
CA PHE A 47 5.69 7.47 9.51
C PHE A 47 5.88 8.97 9.81
N GLY A 48 5.48 9.43 11.00
CA GLY A 48 5.63 10.82 11.42
C GLY A 48 7.09 11.25 11.48
N ASN A 49 7.96 10.43 12.07
CA ASN A 49 9.39 10.71 12.15
C ASN A 49 10.03 10.80 10.75
N GLU A 50 9.73 9.84 9.88
CA GLU A 50 10.21 9.84 8.49
C GLU A 50 9.72 11.05 7.69
N MET A 51 8.45 11.45 7.87
CA MET A 51 7.89 12.65 7.24
C MET A 51 8.62 13.91 7.71
N LEU A 52 8.84 14.06 9.01
CA LEU A 52 9.53 15.22 9.58
C LEU A 52 11.00 15.31 9.17
N GLU A 53 11.71 14.18 9.16
CA GLU A 53 13.15 14.16 8.90
C GLU A 53 13.47 14.24 7.41
N LYS A 54 12.71 13.54 6.56
CA LYS A 54 13.06 13.38 5.13
C LYS A 54 12.22 14.19 4.16
N ILE A 55 10.95 14.45 4.50
CA ILE A 55 10.01 15.06 3.56
C ILE A 55 9.80 16.54 3.86
N LEU A 56 9.63 16.89 5.13
CA LEU A 56 9.34 18.26 5.53
C LEU A 56 10.42 19.28 5.08
N PRO A 57 11.73 18.99 5.15
CA PRO A 57 12.77 19.88 4.63
C PRO A 57 12.57 20.20 3.14
N SER A 58 12.33 19.17 2.32
CA SER A 58 12.10 19.29 0.89
C SER A 58 10.81 20.05 0.55
N LEU A 59 9.82 19.98 1.43
CA LEU A 59 8.53 20.64 1.25
C LEU A 59 8.58 22.15 1.53
N ILE A 60 9.31 22.59 2.56
CA ILE A 60 9.24 23.98 3.04
C ILE A 60 10.48 24.82 2.75
N MET A 61 11.64 24.19 2.48
CA MET A 61 12.89 24.89 2.21
C MET A 61 13.25 24.84 0.72
N SER A 62 13.69 23.67 0.25
CA SER A 62 14.08 23.45 -1.14
C SER A 62 13.98 21.97 -1.49
N ASP A 63 13.42 21.68 -2.67
CA ASP A 63 13.27 20.32 -3.17
C ASP A 63 14.47 19.93 -4.07
N ASP A 64 15.68 20.04 -3.53
CA ASP A 64 16.91 19.87 -4.32
C ASP A 64 17.08 18.44 -4.86
N GLU A 65 16.53 17.46 -4.13
CA GLU A 65 16.50 16.05 -4.52
C GLU A 65 15.26 15.68 -5.37
N GLN A 66 14.40 16.65 -5.70
CA GLN A 66 13.16 16.46 -6.47
C GLN A 66 12.20 15.43 -5.84
N ILE A 67 12.21 15.29 -4.52
CA ILE A 67 11.33 14.39 -3.78
C ILE A 67 9.87 14.83 -3.96
N ILE A 68 9.60 16.12 -3.80
CA ILE A 68 8.25 16.67 -3.91
C ILE A 68 7.79 16.65 -5.36
N GLU A 69 8.63 17.05 -6.31
CA GLU A 69 8.28 17.02 -7.73
C GLU A 69 7.94 15.57 -8.18
N ASN A 70 8.74 14.58 -7.79
CA ASN A 70 8.48 13.18 -8.14
C ASN A 70 7.26 12.57 -7.41
N ALA A 71 6.96 13.04 -6.20
CA ALA A 71 5.77 12.63 -5.45
C ALA A 71 4.47 13.35 -5.91
N THR A 72 4.58 14.43 -6.67
CA THR A 72 3.44 15.24 -7.12
C THR A 72 2.73 14.56 -8.30
N ILE A 73 1.58 13.94 -8.03
CA ILE A 73 0.76 13.27 -9.06
C ILE A 73 0.06 14.30 -9.98
N CYS A 74 -0.51 15.35 -9.40
CA CYS A 74 -1.23 16.39 -10.13
C CYS A 74 -0.72 17.78 -9.75
N LYS A 75 -0.61 18.68 -10.73
CA LYS A 75 -0.22 20.08 -10.54
C LYS A 75 -1.09 20.97 -11.43
N ASN A 76 -1.64 22.04 -10.86
CA ASN A 76 -2.54 22.97 -11.57
C ASN A 76 -3.76 22.30 -12.23
N GLY A 77 -4.30 21.25 -11.59
CA GLY A 77 -5.49 20.55 -12.08
C GLY A 77 -5.23 19.49 -13.16
N ASP A 78 -3.97 19.20 -13.47
CA ASP A 78 -3.61 18.19 -14.47
C ASP A 78 -2.55 17.20 -13.94
N LEU A 79 -2.48 16.01 -14.54
CA LEU A 79 -1.45 15.01 -14.21
C LEU A 79 -0.06 15.56 -14.56
N THR A 80 0.93 15.25 -13.73
CA THR A 80 2.33 15.49 -14.08
C THR A 80 2.85 14.39 -15.03
N PRO A 81 3.94 14.63 -15.78
CA PRO A 81 4.40 13.70 -16.82
C PRO A 81 4.64 12.26 -16.35
N ASN A 82 5.11 12.08 -15.12
CA ASN A 82 5.38 10.75 -14.55
C ASN A 82 4.11 9.93 -14.33
N PHE A 83 2.95 10.58 -14.24
CA PHE A 83 1.67 9.95 -13.92
C PHE A 83 0.68 9.94 -15.09
N GLU A 84 1.12 10.28 -16.31
CA GLU A 84 0.26 10.24 -17.51
C GLU A 84 -0.32 8.85 -17.81
N TYR A 85 0.31 7.78 -17.31
CA TYR A 85 -0.27 6.44 -17.42
C TYR A 85 -1.64 6.31 -16.73
N LEU A 86 -1.99 7.21 -15.79
CA LEU A 86 -3.30 7.28 -15.14
C LEU A 86 -4.35 8.05 -15.96
N ARG A 87 -3.99 8.65 -17.10
CA ARG A 87 -4.90 9.49 -17.89
C ARG A 87 -6.18 8.78 -18.31
N ASN A 88 -6.08 7.52 -18.74
CA ASN A 88 -7.24 6.72 -19.13
C ASN A 88 -8.16 6.47 -17.93
N TYR A 89 -7.58 6.14 -16.78
CA TYR A 89 -8.33 5.95 -15.53
C TYR A 89 -9.09 7.22 -15.12
N VAL A 90 -8.44 8.39 -15.16
CA VAL A 90 -9.09 9.68 -14.83
C VAL A 90 -10.22 10.01 -15.80
N ASN A 91 -10.07 9.65 -17.08
CA ASN A 91 -11.09 9.88 -18.10
C ASN A 91 -12.22 8.83 -18.10
N GLY A 92 -12.12 7.79 -17.27
CA GLY A 92 -13.09 6.70 -17.22
C GLY A 92 -13.08 5.78 -18.45
N ASN A 93 -11.94 5.69 -19.15
CA ASN A 93 -11.74 4.88 -20.36
C ASN A 93 -11.00 3.57 -20.06
#